data_AF-A0A6B3I8Q6-F1
#
_entry.id   AF-A0A6B3I8Q6-F1
#
_cell.length_a   1.000
_cell.length_b   1.000
_cell.length_c   1.000
_cell.angle_alpha   90.00
_cell.angle_beta   90.00
_cell.angle_gamma   90.00
#
_symmetry.space_group_name_H-M   'P 1'
#
loop_
_entity.id
_entity.type
_entity.pdbx_description
1 polymer ?
#
loop_
_entity_poly.entity_id
_entity_poly.type
_entity_poly.pdbx_seq_one_letter_code
_entity_poly.pdbx_strand_id
1 'polypeptide(L)'
;MSKQERDALTKSEEAFMVNSYEIDILAGVWGDLDEADQSRPVNELAGVLLALIDRGWIEVRRLAPWTSPSGENGFQSGELVPRDQLPAILEDAANWEYPEDGNWIGALTLVETEAGKKITRLSPEEMAE
;
A
#
# COMPACT_ATOMS: atom_id res chain seq x y z
N MET A 1 -7.44 11.73 16.39
CA MET A 1 -8.34 11.43 15.25
C MET A 1 -7.77 10.19 14.59
N SER A 2 -8.30 9.02 14.95
CA SER A 2 -7.84 7.70 14.49
C SER A 2 -9.04 6.77 14.29
N LYS A 3 -9.86 6.62 15.34
CA LYS A 3 -11.05 5.75 15.35
C LYS A 3 -12.09 6.11 14.29
N GLN A 4 -12.55 7.36 14.26
CA GLN A 4 -13.60 7.79 13.35
C GLN A 4 -13.18 7.74 11.87
N GLU A 5 -11.91 8.04 11.58
CA GLU A 5 -11.37 7.97 10.22
C GLU A 5 -11.16 6.52 9.77
N ARG A 6 -10.69 5.65 10.67
CA ARG A 6 -10.60 4.20 10.42
C ARG A 6 -11.97 3.57 10.18
N ASP A 7 -12.95 3.87 11.04
CA ASP A 7 -14.30 3.29 10.95
C ASP A 7 -15.06 3.82 9.72
N ALA A 8 -14.60 4.92 9.12
CA ALA A 8 -15.16 5.49 7.90
C ALA A 8 -14.52 4.96 6.61
N LEU A 9 -13.46 4.14 6.70
CA LEU A 9 -12.84 3.55 5.52
C LEU A 9 -13.83 2.62 4.81
N THR A 10 -13.87 2.73 3.49
CA THR A 10 -14.47 1.69 2.65
C THR A 10 -13.62 0.42 2.67
N LYS A 11 -14.16 -0.70 2.21
CA LYS A 11 -13.42 -1.98 2.17
C LYS A 11 -12.18 -1.93 1.27
N SER A 12 -12.26 -1.28 0.11
CA SER A 12 -11.09 -1.10 -0.74
C SER A 12 -10.04 -0.19 -0.10
N GLU A 13 -10.44 0.88 0.58
CA GLU A 13 -9.50 1.74 1.31
C GLU A 13 -8.83 0.99 2.47
N GLU A 14 -9.60 0.17 3.22
CA GLU A 14 -9.07 -0.69 4.28
C GLU A 14 -8.01 -1.66 3.73
N ALA A 15 -8.25 -2.32 2.59
CA ALA A 15 -7.29 -3.21 1.95
C ALA A 15 -5.95 -2.51 1.63
N PHE A 16 -6.00 -1.32 1.03
CA PHE A 16 -4.78 -0.54 0.77
C PHE A 16 -4.04 -0.13 2.06
N MET A 17 -4.79 0.28 3.09
CA MET A 17 -4.18 0.66 4.38
C MET A 17 -3.51 -0.54 5.06
N VAL A 18 -4.14 -1.73 5.05
CA VAL A 18 -3.53 -2.97 5.57
C VAL A 18 -2.26 -3.32 4.81
N ASN A 19 -2.29 -3.33 3.48
CA ASN A 19 -1.12 -3.64 2.66
C ASN A 19 0.02 -2.63 2.88
N SER A 20 -0.31 -1.35 3.11
CA SER A 20 0.70 -0.34 3.44
C SER A 20 1.35 -0.55 4.81
N TYR A 21 0.60 -1.07 5.78
CA TYR A 21 1.09 -1.42 7.11
C TYR A 21 2.03 -2.63 7.05
N GLU A 22 1.69 -3.62 6.22
CA GLU A 22 2.50 -4.82 5.99
C GLU A 22 3.71 -4.57 5.08
N ILE A 23 3.77 -3.40 4.44
CA ILE A 23 4.79 -3.01 3.46
C ILE A 23 4.76 -3.97 2.25
N ASP A 24 3.57 -4.39 1.85
CA ASP A 24 3.40 -5.32 0.74
C ASP A 24 3.60 -4.62 -0.62
N ILE A 25 3.79 -5.43 -1.66
CA ILE A 25 3.74 -4.96 -3.04
C ILE A 25 2.29 -4.69 -3.46
N LEU A 26 2.08 -3.82 -4.46
CA LEU A 26 0.75 -3.40 -4.91
C LEU A 26 -0.15 -4.59 -5.29
N ALA A 27 0.42 -5.64 -5.89
CA ALA A 27 -0.31 -6.85 -6.25
C ALA A 27 -0.89 -7.61 -5.04
N GLY A 28 -0.34 -7.42 -3.83
CA GLY A 28 -0.86 -7.97 -2.58
C GLY A 28 -2.30 -7.58 -2.29
N VAL A 29 -2.67 -6.35 -2.66
CA VAL A 29 -3.99 -5.75 -2.38
C VAL A 29 -5.14 -6.62 -2.87
N TRP A 30 -4.98 -7.36 -3.98
CA TRP A 30 -6.03 -8.24 -4.50
C TRP A 30 -6.48 -9.31 -3.48
N GLY A 31 -5.59 -9.75 -2.60
CA GLY A 31 -5.90 -10.71 -1.55
C GLY A 31 -6.84 -10.18 -0.46
N ASP A 32 -6.84 -8.86 -0.25
CA ASP A 32 -7.61 -8.18 0.80
C ASP A 32 -8.85 -7.43 0.29
N LEU A 33 -9.00 -7.30 -1.03
CA LEU A 33 -10.21 -6.75 -1.64
C LEU A 33 -11.40 -7.72 -1.46
N ASP A 34 -12.60 -7.14 -1.32
CA ASP A 34 -13.82 -7.95 -1.37
C ASP A 34 -14.13 -8.43 -2.80
N GLU A 35 -15.05 -9.39 -2.93
CA GLU A 35 -15.38 -10.00 -4.23
C GLU A 35 -15.87 -8.97 -5.26
N ALA A 36 -16.59 -7.93 -4.82
CA ALA A 36 -17.07 -6.89 -5.71
C ALA A 36 -15.90 -6.05 -6.24
N ASP A 37 -14.94 -5.73 -5.37
CA ASP A 37 -13.78 -4.91 -5.67
C ASP A 37 -12.71 -5.65 -6.47
N GLN A 38 -12.56 -6.97 -6.30
CA GLN A 38 -11.67 -7.80 -7.11
C GLN A 38 -12.01 -7.79 -8.61
N SER A 39 -13.28 -7.53 -8.94
CA SER A 39 -13.73 -7.43 -10.34
C SER A 39 -13.59 -6.03 -10.95
N ARG A 40 -13.15 -5.04 -10.15
CA ARG A 40 -13.09 -3.65 -10.61
C ARG A 40 -11.93 -3.42 -11.59
N PRO A 41 -12.11 -2.51 -12.55
CA PRO A 41 -11.02 -2.00 -13.35
C PRO A 41 -9.90 -1.38 -12.50
N VAL A 42 -8.64 -1.65 -12.86
CA VAL A 42 -7.45 -1.14 -12.14
C VAL A 42 -7.42 0.38 -12.02
N ASN A 43 -7.98 1.13 -12.97
CA ASN A 43 -8.06 2.58 -12.91
C ASN A 43 -9.02 3.09 -11.82
N GLU A 44 -10.06 2.33 -11.48
CA GLU A 44 -10.94 2.66 -10.35
C GLU A 44 -10.22 2.44 -9.03
N LEU A 45 -9.51 1.31 -8.88
CA LEU A 45 -8.69 1.01 -7.72
C LEU A 45 -7.51 1.99 -7.57
N ALA A 46 -6.89 2.39 -8.69
CA ALA A 46 -5.88 3.44 -8.73
C ALA A 46 -6.43 4.75 -8.17
N GLY A 47 -7.68 5.11 -8.49
CA GLY A 47 -8.35 6.28 -7.94
C GLY A 47 -8.48 6.23 -6.41
N VAL A 48 -8.80 5.06 -5.85
CA VAL A 48 -8.85 4.85 -4.40
C VAL A 48 -7.48 5.05 -3.77
N LEU A 49 -6.45 4.38 -4.31
CA LEU A 49 -5.08 4.50 -3.80
C LEU A 49 -4.57 5.95 -3.89
N LEU A 50 -4.79 6.63 -5.01
CA LEU A 50 -4.39 8.04 -5.19
C LEU A 50 -5.05 8.95 -4.14
N ALA A 51 -6.31 8.71 -3.77
CA ALA A 51 -6.98 9.48 -2.73
C ALA A 51 -6.33 9.29 -1.34
N LEU A 52 -5.89 8.07 -1.01
CA LEU A 52 -5.16 7.79 0.25
C LEU A 52 -3.78 8.45 0.26
N ILE A 53 -3.10 8.48 -0.88
CA ILE A 53 -1.82 9.19 -1.05
C ILE A 53 -2.02 10.70 -0.91
N ASP A 54 -3.09 11.25 -1.49
CA ASP A 54 -3.41 12.69 -1.40
C ASP A 54 -3.79 13.13 0.03
N ARG A 55 -4.39 12.22 0.82
CA ARG A 55 -4.57 12.40 2.27
C ARG A 55 -3.25 12.31 3.06
N GLY A 56 -2.17 11.90 2.39
CA GLY A 56 -0.86 11.72 2.99
C GLY A 56 -0.78 10.50 3.90
N TRP A 57 -1.64 9.49 3.71
CA TRP A 57 -1.67 8.29 4.55
C TRP A 57 -0.77 7.18 4.03
N ILE A 58 -0.61 7.10 2.71
CA ILE A 58 0.24 6.10 2.03
C ILE A 58 1.27 6.83 1.15
N GLU A 59 2.47 6.29 1.11
CA GLU A 59 3.48 6.54 0.08
C GLU A 59 3.63 5.28 -0.78
N VAL A 60 3.85 5.47 -2.09
CA VAL A 60 4.19 4.37 -3.00
C VAL A 60 5.68 4.45 -3.30
N ARG A 61 6.39 3.36 -3.06
CA ARG A 61 7.85 3.27 -3.25
C ARG A 61 8.18 2.11 -4.15
N ARG A 62 9.43 2.03 -4.61
CA ARG A 62 9.95 0.87 -5.35
C ARG A 62 10.62 -0.08 -4.36
N LEU A 63 10.31 -1.37 -4.41
CA LEU A 63 10.97 -2.37 -3.57
C LEU A 63 12.46 -2.44 -3.93
N ALA A 64 13.33 -2.35 -2.94
CA ALA A 64 14.77 -2.36 -3.12
C ALA A 64 15.39 -3.57 -2.40
N PRO A 65 16.53 -4.09 -2.90
CA PRO A 65 17.26 -5.11 -2.18
C PRO A 65 17.81 -4.53 -0.88
N TRP A 66 17.90 -5.38 0.12
CA TRP A 66 18.54 -5.07 1.39
C TRP A 66 19.47 -6.21 1.77
N THR A 67 20.58 -5.87 2.41
CA THR A 67 21.49 -6.86 2.99
C THR A 67 21.66 -6.52 4.46
N SER A 68 21.40 -7.49 5.33
CA SER A 68 21.57 -7.33 6.77
C SER A 68 23.05 -7.15 7.13
N PRO A 69 23.36 -6.63 8.34
CA PRO A 69 24.74 -6.58 8.81
C PRO A 69 25.42 -7.97 8.89
N SER A 70 24.65 -9.05 9.00
CA SER A 70 25.13 -10.45 8.96
C SER A 70 25.34 -11.00 7.53
N GLY A 71 24.99 -10.24 6.49
CA GLY A 71 25.14 -10.64 5.09
C GLY A 71 23.93 -11.38 4.50
N GLU A 72 22.80 -11.41 5.20
CA GLU A 72 21.57 -12.05 4.72
C GLU A 72 20.83 -11.09 3.77
N ASN A 73 20.30 -11.63 2.67
CA ASN A 73 19.53 -10.84 1.71
C ASN A 73 18.07 -10.72 2.16
N GLY A 74 17.48 -9.56 1.90
CA GLY A 74 16.07 -9.28 2.10
C GLY A 74 15.61 -8.11 1.24
N PHE A 75 14.48 -7.53 1.62
CA PHE A 75 13.85 -6.42 0.92
C PHE A 75 13.66 -5.23 1.85
N GLN A 76 13.64 -4.03 1.28
CA GLN A 76 13.30 -2.79 1.98
C GLN A 76 12.54 -1.85 1.04
N SER A 77 11.84 -0.87 1.60
CA SER A 77 11.27 0.23 0.82
C SER A 77 12.40 1.09 0.22
N GLY A 78 12.41 1.22 -1.10
CA GLY A 78 13.41 1.98 -1.85
C GLY A 78 12.97 3.41 -2.17
N GLU A 79 13.18 3.81 -3.42
CA GLU A 79 12.90 5.17 -3.89
C GLU A 79 11.39 5.47 -3.86
N LEU A 80 11.06 6.68 -3.42
CA LEU A 80 9.69 7.21 -3.46
C LEU A 80 9.29 7.44 -4.92
N VAL A 81 8.12 6.93 -5.32
CA VAL A 81 7.56 7.21 -6.65
C VAL A 81 6.94 8.60 -6.62
N PRO A 82 7.36 9.53 -7.51
CA PRO A 82 6.81 10.89 -7.53
C PRO A 82 5.30 10.91 -7.79
N ARG A 83 4.58 11.74 -7.03
CA ARG A 83 3.12 11.80 -7.07
C ARG A 83 2.55 12.15 -8.45
N ASP A 84 3.26 12.94 -9.23
CA ASP A 84 2.91 13.32 -10.61
C ASP A 84 3.05 12.16 -11.61
N GLN A 85 3.87 11.16 -11.30
CA GLN A 85 4.06 9.96 -12.14
C GLN A 85 3.07 8.84 -11.81
N LEU A 86 2.53 8.83 -10.57
CA LEU A 86 1.69 7.76 -10.08
C LEU A 86 0.45 7.46 -10.94
N PRO A 87 -0.33 8.45 -11.44
CA PRO A 87 -1.49 8.14 -12.26
C PRO A 87 -1.15 7.29 -13.48
N ALA A 88 -0.11 7.67 -14.24
CA ALA A 88 0.30 6.93 -15.43
C ALA A 88 0.86 5.54 -15.11
N ILE A 89 1.56 5.39 -13.98
CA ILE A 89 2.08 4.09 -13.52
C ILE A 89 0.95 3.17 -13.10
N LEU A 90 -0.04 3.68 -12.36
CA LEU A 90 -1.15 2.88 -11.83
C LEU A 90 -2.19 2.52 -12.90
N GLU A 91 -2.21 3.21 -14.05
CA GLU A 91 -3.01 2.82 -15.22
C GLU A 91 -2.50 1.54 -15.90
N ASP A 92 -1.23 1.19 -15.71
CA ASP A 92 -0.65 -0.03 -16.27
C ASP A 92 -0.99 -1.24 -15.38
N ALA A 93 -1.86 -2.11 -15.89
CA ALA A 93 -2.29 -3.33 -15.22
C ALA A 93 -1.11 -4.24 -14.83
N ALA A 94 0.01 -4.21 -15.55
CA ALA A 94 1.18 -5.02 -15.21
C ALA A 94 1.76 -4.68 -13.83
N ASN A 95 1.58 -3.45 -13.33
CA ASN A 95 2.01 -3.07 -11.99
C ASN A 95 1.12 -3.64 -10.86
N TRP A 96 -0.05 -4.17 -11.21
CA TRP A 96 -1.01 -4.79 -10.29
C TRP A 96 -0.86 -6.31 -10.22
N GLU A 97 0.02 -6.89 -11.03
CA GLU A 97 0.24 -8.33 -11.09
C GLU A 97 1.54 -8.71 -10.39
N TYR A 98 1.60 -9.93 -9.85
CA TYR A 98 2.85 -10.47 -9.32
C TYR A 98 3.85 -10.70 -10.47
N PRO A 99 5.14 -10.32 -10.30
CA PRO A 99 6.18 -10.64 -11.27
C PRO A 99 6.27 -12.15 -11.53
N GLU A 100 6.25 -12.55 -12.81
CA GLU A 100 6.25 -13.97 -13.22
C GLU A 100 7.51 -14.73 -12.78
N ASP A 101 8.63 -14.04 -12.68
CA ASP A 101 9.93 -14.61 -12.28
C ASP A 101 10.11 -14.70 -10.76
N GLY A 102 9.12 -14.25 -9.98
CA GLY A 102 9.16 -14.18 -8.53
C GLY A 102 10.15 -13.14 -7.97
N ASN A 103 10.71 -12.27 -8.83
CA ASN A 103 11.61 -11.21 -8.42
C ASN A 103 10.83 -9.91 -8.23
N TRP A 104 10.62 -9.53 -6.97
CA TRP A 104 9.84 -8.35 -6.61
C TRP A 104 10.65 -7.05 -6.62
N ILE A 105 11.97 -7.09 -6.88
CA ILE A 105 12.80 -5.90 -6.93
C ILE A 105 12.28 -4.93 -8.00
N GLY A 106 12.02 -3.68 -7.60
CA GLY A 106 11.44 -2.65 -8.46
C GLY A 106 9.91 -2.68 -8.54
N ALA A 107 9.23 -3.66 -7.94
CA ALA A 107 7.78 -3.63 -7.81
C ALA A 107 7.33 -2.42 -6.97
N LEU A 108 6.09 -1.96 -7.19
CA LEU A 108 5.50 -0.94 -6.35
C LEU A 108 5.19 -1.53 -4.98
N THR A 109 5.60 -0.86 -3.91
CA THR A 109 5.28 -1.21 -2.52
C THR A 109 4.54 -0.07 -1.87
N LEU A 110 3.55 -0.42 -1.03
CA LEU A 110 2.76 0.54 -0.27
C LEU A 110 3.41 0.73 1.10
N VAL A 111 3.57 1.97 1.54
CA VAL A 111 4.21 2.28 2.82
C VAL A 111 3.37 3.29 3.57
N GLU A 112 3.04 2.99 4.82
CA GLU A 112 2.37 3.97 5.68
C GLU A 112 3.27 5.16 6.00
N THR A 113 2.68 6.35 5.92
CA THR A 113 3.28 7.54 6.52
C THR A 113 3.03 7.60 8.02
N GLU A 114 3.62 8.57 8.70
CA GLU A 114 3.29 8.86 10.11
C GLU A 114 1.82 9.27 10.31
N ALA A 115 1.14 9.78 9.29
CA ALA A 115 -0.30 10.05 9.34
C ALA A 115 -1.09 8.75 9.14
N GLY A 116 -0.70 7.90 8.17
CA GLY A 116 -1.34 6.61 7.92
C GLY A 116 -1.29 5.67 9.13
N LYS A 117 -0.15 5.63 9.83
CA LYS A 117 0.03 4.88 11.08
C LYS A 117 -0.98 5.23 12.15
N LYS A 118 -1.52 6.45 12.17
CA LYS A 118 -2.54 6.86 13.14
C LYS A 118 -3.92 6.29 12.80
N ILE A 119 -4.12 5.84 11.56
CA ILE A 119 -5.37 5.23 11.10
C ILE A 119 -5.36 3.74 11.39
N THR A 120 -4.27 3.03 11.07
CA THR A 120 -4.19 1.57 11.24
C THR A 120 -3.92 1.14 12.69
N ARG A 121 -3.17 1.94 13.46
CA ARG A 121 -2.84 1.60 14.85
C ARG A 121 -3.93 2.10 15.79
N LEU A 122 -4.42 1.20 16.65
CA LEU A 122 -5.20 1.61 17.82
C LEU A 122 -4.36 2.56 18.67
N SER A 123 -4.95 3.70 19.06
CA SER A 123 -4.31 4.53 20.08
C SER A 123 -4.28 3.78 21.43
N PRO A 124 -3.36 4.12 22.35
CA PRO A 124 -3.31 3.50 23.68
C PRO A 124 -4.63 3.57 24.44
N GLU A 125 -5.43 4.61 24.22
CA GLU A 125 -6.76 4.79 24.81
C GLU A 125 -7.78 3.81 24.23
N GLU A 126 -7.70 3.51 22.93
CA GLU A 126 -8.56 2.54 22.26
C GLU A 126 -8.20 1.07 22.56
N MET A 127 -6.97 0.80 23.00
CA MET A 127 -6.57 -0.54 23.47
C MET A 127 -6.94 -0.82 24.94
N ALA A 128 -7.41 0.20 25.66
CA ALA A 128 -7.77 0.13 27.08
C ALA A 128 -9.29 0.02 27.32
N GLU A 129 -10.12 0.13 26.27
CA GLU A 129 -11.55 -0.22 26.25
C GLU A 129 -11.75 -1.71 25.94
#